data_AF-A0A7Y0XGE7-F1
#
_entry.id   AF-A0A7Y0XGE7-F1
#
_cell.length_a   1.000
_cell.length_b   1.000
_cell.length_c   1.000
_cell.angle_alpha   90.00
_cell.angle_beta   90.00
_cell.angle_gamma   90.00
#
_symmetry.space_group_name_H-M   'P 1'
#
loop_
_entity.id
_entity.type
_entity.pdbx_description
1 polymer ?
#
loop_
_entity_poly.entity_id
_entity_poly.type
_entity_poly.pdbx_seq_one_letter_code
_entity_poly.pdbx_strand_id
1 'polypeptide(L)'
;IIKGGQAYHVFATHTASFDTDTAREYRQRQFKQIRALAQSLKIPSSETVVYSGDFNVNKRKFPGDYQQMIANLSAIEPHYSGYTESTFDPRINNFAGEALSGGENVEYLDYV
;
A
#
# COMPACT_ATOMS: atom_id res chain seq x y z
N ILE A 1 -14.48 9.95 -6.62
CA ILE A 1 -14.14 11.39 -6.53
C ILE A 1 -14.28 12.00 -7.92
N ILE A 2 -14.92 13.17 -8.06
CA ILE A 2 -14.91 13.92 -9.32
C ILE A 2 -13.95 15.11 -9.17
N LYS A 3 -12.98 15.24 -10.07
CA LYS A 3 -12.01 16.35 -10.08
C LYS A 3 -11.78 16.80 -11.51
N GLY A 4 -11.97 18.10 -11.78
CA GLY A 4 -11.81 18.65 -13.12
C GLY A 4 -12.72 18.01 -14.19
N GLY A 5 -13.91 17.52 -13.79
CA GLY A 5 -14.82 16.80 -14.67
C GLY A 5 -14.48 15.33 -14.88
N GLN A 6 -13.38 14.82 -14.32
CA GLN A 6 -12.95 13.42 -14.44
C GLN A 6 -13.31 12.63 -13.18
N ALA A 7 -13.78 11.39 -13.35
CA ALA A 7 -14.01 10.45 -12.28
C ALA A 7 -12.74 9.66 -11.90
N TYR A 8 -12.53 9.55 -10.59
CA TYR A 8 -11.47 8.76 -9.95
C TYR A 8 -12.10 7.81 -8.93
N HIS A 9 -11.72 6.53 -9.00
CA HIS A 9 -12.19 5.46 -8.11
C HIS A 9 -11.07 5.09 -7.16
N VAL A 10 -11.21 5.49 -5.90
CA VAL A 10 -10.16 5.31 -4.88
C VAL A 10 -10.56 4.17 -3.97
N PHE A 11 -9.72 3.15 -3.92
CA PHE A 11 -9.84 2.00 -3.03
C PHE A 11 -8.78 2.16 -1.94
N ALA A 12 -9.23 2.52 -0.73
CA ALA A 12 -8.36 2.69 0.42
C ALA A 12 -8.42 1.45 1.31
N THR A 13 -7.27 0.96 1.78
CA THR A 13 -7.21 -0.19 2.70
C THR A 13 -6.04 -0.08 3.66
N HIS A 14 -6.12 -0.85 4.75
CA HIS A 14 -5.03 -1.14 5.67
C HIS A 14 -4.91 -2.67 5.74
N THR A 15 -3.84 -3.24 5.20
CA THR A 15 -3.66 -4.70 5.07
C THR A 15 -3.07 -5.33 6.33
N ALA A 16 -2.93 -6.66 6.38
CA ALA A 16 -2.39 -7.36 7.55
C ALA A 16 -1.03 -6.78 7.98
N SER A 17 -0.88 -6.42 9.25
CA SER A 17 0.33 -5.79 9.82
C SER A 17 1.42 -6.81 10.17
N PHE A 18 2.63 -6.30 10.47
CA PHE A 18 3.85 -7.06 10.83
C PHE A 18 4.45 -7.92 9.71
N ASP A 19 5.72 -8.27 9.86
CA ASP A 19 6.49 -9.02 8.85
C ASP A 19 6.48 -10.54 9.02
N THR A 20 5.50 -11.07 9.76
CA THR A 20 5.35 -12.53 9.84
C THR A 20 5.04 -13.10 8.46
N ASP A 21 5.54 -14.30 8.15
CA ASP A 21 5.27 -14.95 6.86
C ASP A 21 3.76 -15.10 6.59
N THR A 22 2.97 -15.38 7.62
CA THR A 22 1.51 -15.42 7.53
C THR A 22 0.91 -14.06 7.17
N ALA A 23 1.34 -12.97 7.80
CA ALA A 23 0.84 -11.64 7.47
C ALA A 23 1.21 -11.23 6.04
N ARG A 24 2.47 -11.48 5.64
CA ARG A 24 2.96 -11.26 4.28
C ARG A 24 2.12 -12.00 3.24
N GLU A 25 1.81 -13.26 3.50
CA GLU A 25 0.94 -14.09 2.65
C GLU A 25 -0.50 -13.55 2.59
N TYR A 26 -1.07 -13.14 3.73
CA TYR A 26 -2.40 -12.52 3.79
C TYR A 26 -2.48 -11.21 3.01
N ARG A 27 -1.45 -10.35 3.06
CA ARG A 27 -1.39 -9.13 2.25
C ARG A 27 -1.58 -9.43 0.76
N GLN A 28 -0.90 -10.46 0.24
CA GLN A 28 -1.03 -10.85 -1.17
C GLN A 28 -2.45 -11.32 -1.53
N ARG A 29 -3.15 -12.00 -0.61
CA ARG A 29 -4.58 -12.34 -0.80
C ARG A 29 -5.46 -11.09 -0.79
N GLN A 30 -5.22 -10.17 0.14
CA GLN A 30 -5.98 -8.93 0.29
C GLN A 30 -5.85 -8.03 -0.96
N PHE A 31 -4.66 -7.94 -1.56
CA PHE A 31 -4.47 -7.22 -2.83
C PHE A 31 -5.27 -7.84 -3.99
N LYS A 32 -5.32 -9.18 -4.09
CA LYS A 32 -6.18 -9.85 -5.07
C LYS A 32 -7.66 -9.57 -4.83
N GLN A 33 -8.10 -9.53 -3.56
CA GLN A 33 -9.49 -9.25 -3.19
C GLN A 33 -9.91 -7.83 -3.57
N ILE A 34 -9.10 -6.82 -3.24
CA ILE A 34 -9.44 -5.42 -3.57
C ILE A 34 -9.40 -5.18 -5.08
N ARG A 35 -8.49 -5.86 -5.81
CA ARG A 35 -8.48 -5.86 -7.27
C ARG A 35 -9.74 -6.49 -7.86
N ALA A 36 -10.16 -7.65 -7.35
CA ALA A 36 -11.38 -8.31 -7.79
C ALA A 36 -12.62 -7.45 -7.53
N LEU A 37 -12.67 -6.74 -6.40
CA LEU A 37 -13.72 -5.77 -6.11
C LEU A 37 -13.75 -4.65 -7.17
N ALA A 38 -12.61 -4.01 -7.45
CA ALA A 38 -12.53 -2.95 -8.47
C ALA A 38 -12.97 -3.43 -9.86
N GLN A 39 -12.60 -4.66 -10.24
CA GLN A 39 -13.02 -5.26 -11.51
C GLN A 39 -14.52 -5.55 -11.57
N SER A 40 -15.12 -5.97 -10.44
CA SER A 40 -16.55 -6.30 -10.39
C SER A 40 -17.45 -5.08 -10.60
N LEU A 41 -16.94 -3.88 -10.28
CA LEU A 41 -17.64 -2.61 -10.47
C LEU A 41 -17.69 -2.16 -11.93
N LYS A 42 -16.99 -2.85 -12.85
CA LYS A 42 -16.97 -2.55 -14.30
C LYS A 42 -16.69 -1.07 -14.59
N ILE A 43 -15.74 -0.51 -13.85
CA ILE A 43 -15.29 0.88 -14.01
C ILE A 43 -14.83 1.08 -15.46
N PRO A 44 -15.30 2.13 -16.17
CA PRO A 44 -14.86 2.43 -17.53
C PRO A 44 -13.33 2.53 -17.60
N SER A 45 -12.73 1.97 -18.66
CA SER A 45 -11.26 2.00 -18.83
C SER A 45 -10.70 3.40 -19.04
N SER A 46 -11.54 4.38 -19.38
CA SER A 46 -11.20 5.80 -19.45
C SER A 46 -11.17 6.49 -18.08
N GLU A 47 -11.59 5.82 -17.01
CA GLU A 47 -11.61 6.36 -15.65
C GLU A 47 -10.47 5.78 -14.81
N THR A 48 -9.90 6.59 -13.92
CA THR A 48 -8.74 6.19 -13.13
C THR A 48 -9.16 5.37 -11.91
N VAL A 49 -8.47 4.25 -11.68
CA VAL A 49 -8.52 3.49 -10.43
C VAL A 49 -7.24 3.71 -9.64
N VAL A 50 -7.37 4.05 -8.37
CA VAL A 50 -6.26 4.28 -7.43
C VAL A 50 -6.41 3.34 -6.25
N TYR A 51 -5.34 2.65 -5.87
CA TYR A 51 -5.27 1.86 -4.64
C TYR A 51 -4.36 2.58 -3.66
N SER A 52 -4.80 2.77 -2.42
CA SER A 52 -4.04 3.59 -1.46
C SER A 52 -4.17 3.11 -0.02
N GLY A 53 -3.22 3.51 0.82
CA GLY A 53 -3.25 3.31 2.27
C GLY A 53 -1.98 2.68 2.81
N ASP A 54 -2.08 2.19 4.05
CA ASP A 54 -1.02 1.42 4.69
C ASP A 54 -1.09 -0.02 4.19
N PHE A 55 -0.20 -0.35 3.26
CA PHE A 55 -0.14 -1.67 2.67
C PHE A 55 0.75 -2.62 3.47
N ASN A 56 1.40 -2.15 4.54
CA ASN A 56 2.31 -2.95 5.38
C ASN A 56 3.36 -3.75 4.58
N VAL A 57 3.69 -3.33 3.36
CA VAL A 57 4.71 -3.95 2.51
C VAL A 57 5.95 -3.09 2.56
N ASN A 58 6.98 -3.51 3.28
CA ASN A 58 8.25 -2.80 3.33
C ASN A 58 9.12 -3.09 2.09
N LYS A 59 9.09 -2.22 1.07
CA LYS A 59 9.83 -2.41 -0.20
C LYS A 59 11.35 -2.49 -0.03
N ARG A 60 11.90 -1.92 1.05
CA ARG A 60 13.35 -1.93 1.33
C ARG A 60 13.80 -3.27 1.91
N LYS A 61 12.89 -3.97 2.60
CA LYS A 61 13.17 -5.24 3.28
C LYS A 61 12.72 -6.47 2.47
N PHE A 62 11.57 -6.37 1.81
CA PHE A 62 10.98 -7.46 1.02
C PHE A 62 10.66 -6.99 -0.41
N PRO A 63 11.67 -6.79 -1.28
CA PRO A 63 11.44 -6.33 -2.65
C PRO A 63 10.54 -7.29 -3.46
N GLY A 64 10.57 -8.59 -3.15
CA GLY A 64 9.70 -9.58 -3.79
C GLY A 64 8.22 -9.43 -3.42
N ASP A 65 7.91 -9.07 -2.16
CA ASP A 65 6.53 -8.82 -1.73
C ASP A 65 5.98 -7.56 -2.38
N TYR A 66 6.85 -6.56 -2.54
CA TYR A 66 6.53 -5.30 -3.21
C TYR A 66 6.23 -5.52 -4.70
N GLN A 67 7.06 -6.29 -5.42
CA GLN A 67 6.77 -6.66 -6.81
C GLN A 67 5.45 -7.44 -6.94
N GLN A 68 5.18 -8.37 -6.01
CA GLN A 68 3.92 -9.11 -6.00
C GLN A 68 2.71 -8.23 -5.71
N MET A 69 2.83 -7.24 -4.81
CA MET A 69 1.78 -6.26 -4.55
C MET A 69 1.42 -5.50 -5.84
N ILE A 70 2.41 -4.96 -6.54
CA ILE A 70 2.20 -4.25 -7.82
C ILE A 70 1.51 -5.17 -8.85
N ALA A 71 1.97 -6.41 -8.98
CA ALA A 71 1.39 -7.39 -9.90
C ALA A 71 -0.05 -7.77 -9.52
N ASN A 72 -0.33 -8.03 -8.24
CA ASN A 72 -1.65 -8.42 -7.74
C ASN A 72 -2.68 -7.30 -7.89
N LEU A 73 -2.27 -6.04 -7.75
CA LEU A 73 -3.12 -4.88 -7.99
C LEU A 73 -3.22 -4.53 -9.48
N SER A 74 -2.35 -5.08 -10.33
CA SER A 74 -2.12 -4.66 -11.72
C SER A 74 -1.95 -3.13 -11.78
N ALA A 75 -1.12 -2.62 -10.88
CA ALA A 75 -0.82 -1.21 -10.73
C ALA A 75 0.50 -0.84 -11.45
N ILE A 76 0.75 0.45 -11.57
CA ILE A 76 2.02 1.00 -12.05
C ILE A 76 2.75 1.55 -10.83
N GLU A 77 4.04 1.28 -10.73
CA GLU A 77 4.87 1.84 -9.67
C GLU A 77 4.95 3.37 -9.81
N PRO A 78 4.67 4.13 -8.73
CA PRO A 78 4.71 5.58 -8.79
C PRO A 78 6.16 6.10 -8.78
N HIS A 79 6.33 7.34 -9.22
CA HIS A 79 7.57 8.07 -8.97
C HIS A 79 7.60 8.55 -7.51
N TYR A 80 8.56 8.04 -6.73
CA TYR A 80 8.76 8.44 -5.34
C TYR A 80 9.49 9.78 -5.23
N SER A 81 8.97 10.69 -4.41
CA SER A 81 9.57 11.99 -4.14
C SER A 81 9.31 12.41 -2.68
N GLY A 82 9.92 13.52 -2.24
CA GLY A 82 9.86 13.94 -0.83
C GLY A 82 10.78 13.09 0.04
N TYR A 83 10.33 12.75 1.26
CA TYR A 83 11.07 11.84 2.14
C TYR A 83 10.84 10.39 1.70
N THR A 84 11.88 9.75 1.16
CA THR A 84 11.78 8.43 0.52
C THR A 84 12.43 7.29 1.30
N GLU A 85 13.01 7.60 2.47
CA GLU A 85 13.63 6.61 3.33
C GLU A 85 12.58 5.71 3.99
N SER A 86 11.46 6.28 4.43
CA SER A 86 10.42 5.59 5.20
C SER A 86 9.12 6.41 5.24
N THR A 87 8.02 5.72 5.57
CA THR A 87 6.74 6.32 5.95
C THR A 87 6.40 6.02 7.41
N PHE A 88 7.05 5.01 8.00
CA PHE A 88 7.10 4.71 9.43
C PHE A 88 8.54 4.83 9.94
N ASP A 89 8.83 5.79 10.81
CA ASP A 89 10.20 6.10 11.24
C ASP A 89 10.30 6.64 12.68
N PRO A 90 10.70 5.82 13.67
CA PRO A 90 10.84 6.23 15.06
C PRO A 90 11.98 7.23 15.29
N ARG A 91 12.87 7.44 14.32
CA ARG A 91 13.97 8.42 14.44
C ARG A 91 13.49 9.86 14.30
N ILE A 92 12.35 10.06 13.64
CA ILE A 92 11.78 11.39 13.35
C ILE A 92 10.31 11.52 13.75
N ASN A 93 9.65 10.42 14.11
CA ASN A 93 8.29 10.41 14.66
C ASN A 93 8.31 9.92 16.11
N ASN A 94 8.09 10.84 17.05
CA ASN A 94 8.08 10.56 18.49
C ASN A 94 7.01 9.55 18.93
N PHE A 95 6.02 9.25 18.09
CA PHE A 95 4.94 8.30 18.39
C PHE A 95 5.15 6.92 17.75
N ALA A 96 6.19 6.74 16.92
CA ALA A 96 6.45 5.47 16.24
C ALA A 96 7.28 4.48 17.08
N GLY A 97 8.01 4.97 18.09
CA GLY A 97 8.90 4.13 18.93
C GLY A 97 8.24 3.48 20.16
N GLU A 98 6.94 3.67 20.37
CA GLU A 98 6.24 3.13 21.53
C GLU A 98 6.11 1.59 21.49
N ALA A 99 5.85 0.99 22.64
CA ALA A 99 5.57 -0.45 22.69
C ALA A 99 4.34 -0.78 21.82
N LEU A 100 4.43 -1.83 21.01
CA LEU A 100 3.40 -2.29 20.07
C LEU A 100 3.18 -1.42 18.81
N SER A 101 3.88 -0.30 18.62
CA SER A 101 3.70 0.56 17.43
C SER A 101 4.58 0.20 16.24
N GLY A 102 5.58 -0.67 16.41
CA GLY A 102 6.56 -1.03 15.37
C GLY A 102 8.01 -0.97 15.86
N GLY A 103 8.26 -0.48 17.08
CA GLY A 103 9.56 -0.52 17.74
C GLY A 103 10.59 0.37 17.05
N GLU A 104 11.79 -0.16 16.83
CA GLU A 104 12.91 0.57 16.22
C GLU A 104 12.95 0.47 14.68
N ASN A 105 11.92 -0.13 14.06
CA ASN A 105 11.90 -0.37 12.62
C ASN A 105 11.75 0.93 11.82
N VAL A 106 12.49 1.03 10.72
CA VAL A 106 12.38 2.10 9.73
C VAL A 106 11.82 1.48 8.45
N GLU A 107 10.61 1.87 8.08
CA GLU A 107 9.83 1.14 7.08
C GLU A 107 9.10 2.06 6.11
N TYR A 108 8.97 1.61 4.86
CA TYR A 108 8.17 2.29 3.85
C TYR A 108 6.94 1.43 3.56
N LEU A 109 5.80 1.81 4.13
CA LEU A 109 4.58 0.98 4.22
C LEU A 109 3.37 1.60 3.52
N ASP A 110 3.38 2.92 3.28
CA ASP A 110 2.24 3.68 2.78
C ASP A 110 2.38 4.03 1.31
N TYR A 111 1.31 3.81 0.54
CA TYR A 111 1.32 3.93 -0.93
C TYR A 111 0.04 4.59 -1.48
N VAL A 112 0.16 5.14 -2.68
CA VAL A 112 -0.92 5.65 -3.54
C VAL A 112 -0.53 5.52 -5.01
#